data_AF-A0A978VEJ5-F1
#
_entry.id   AF-A0A978VEJ5-F1
#
_cell.length_a   1.000
_cell.length_b   1.000
_cell.length_c   1.000
_cell.angle_alpha   90.00
_cell.angle_beta   90.00
_cell.angle_gamma   90.00
#
_symmetry.space_group_name_H-M   'P 1'
#
loop_
_entity.id
_entity.type
_entity.pdbx_description
1 polymer ?
#
loop_
_entity_poly.entity_id
_entity_poly.type
_entity_poly.pdbx_seq_one_letter_code
_entity_poly.pdbx_strand_id
1 'polypeptide(L)'
;MRCEACSSSSLCARYAPVSTTAPSRSSLKRRPFFFYFFNRYFFNCEPSISCSTNRPTDSSSSSSSLSTSSYSRRWYNPLRRRQLDETPDIERHWVEADQPPLASQERFTVASYNILADRNASWHKDLYSNVPYSYMNWDRRKRLICKELIGWNPDIICLQEVDKYFDLSDMLATAGYLGSYKRRTGGSVDGCAMFWKADKFRLLEGESIEFKSFGLGDNVAQLSVFEIWATMANRQMCNAASRRLLIGNIHVLYNPRRGHVKLGQIRSLFSRAQNLSEKWGNAPAVLAGDFNSTPQSAIYKFLSSSELNVMLYDRRELSGQRSCHPAQVLGLKQQFSSPLKLIDGLLKDCWTDEEIKVATGKTTCNIAVHPLKLNSSYATVRGSLGTRGSNGEPLATSYHSKFLGTVDYLWHSDCLVPTKVLDTISIDVLQRTGGLPCKGIGSDHLALVSEFAFTTPTNVGINATT
;
A
#
# COMPACT_ATOMS: atom_id res chain seq x y z
N MET A 1 -8.37 -41.52 69.36
CA MET A 1 -8.49 -42.66 68.42
C MET A 1 -7.68 -42.29 67.19
N ARG A 2 -6.40 -42.69 67.10
CA ARG A 2 -5.86 -43.94 66.51
C ARG A 2 -6.25 -44.11 65.04
N CYS A 3 -5.30 -43.88 64.12
CA CYS A 3 -4.51 -44.90 63.37
C CYS A 3 -5.25 -45.24 62.05
N GLU A 4 -4.67 -45.53 60.88
CA GLU A 4 -3.45 -46.21 60.40
C GLU A 4 -3.11 -45.65 58.98
N ALA A 5 -1.86 -45.36 58.61
CA ALA A 5 -0.90 -46.25 57.92
C ALA A 5 -1.43 -47.00 56.68
N CYS A 6 -0.87 -46.70 55.50
CA CYS A 6 -0.41 -47.74 54.57
C CYS A 6 0.62 -47.18 53.57
N SER A 7 1.73 -47.91 53.46
CA SER A 7 2.92 -47.67 52.67
C SER A 7 2.99 -48.65 51.48
N SER A 8 4.04 -48.49 50.65
CA SER A 8 4.56 -49.35 49.56
C SER A 8 4.20 -48.90 48.14
N SER A 9 5.06 -48.98 47.12
CA SER A 9 6.52 -49.16 46.99
C SER A 9 6.88 -49.09 45.49
N SER A 10 8.09 -48.60 45.16
CA SER A 10 8.96 -48.94 44.00
C SER A 10 8.37 -48.95 42.56
N LEU A 11 8.95 -48.27 41.57
CA LEU A 11 10.25 -48.60 40.99
C LEU A 11 10.91 -47.38 40.32
N CYS A 12 12.19 -47.23 40.62
CA CYS A 12 13.12 -46.27 40.07
C CYS A 12 14.02 -47.03 39.08
N ALA A 13 14.07 -46.61 37.82
CA ALA A 13 15.08 -47.09 36.86
C ALA A 13 16.17 -46.02 36.73
N ARG A 14 17.32 -46.34 37.32
CA ARG A 14 18.60 -45.62 37.19
C ARG A 14 19.24 -45.96 35.85
N TYR A 15 19.87 -44.98 35.21
CA TYR A 15 21.10 -45.22 34.44
C TYR A 15 22.15 -44.20 34.85
N ALA A 16 23.31 -44.74 35.25
CA ALA A 16 24.48 -44.04 35.77
C ALA A 16 25.41 -43.56 34.63
N PRO A 17 26.37 -42.66 34.91
CA PRO A 17 27.19 -41.99 33.90
C PRO A 17 28.47 -42.79 33.59
N VAL A 18 28.97 -42.67 32.36
CA VAL A 18 30.31 -43.11 31.99
C VAL A 18 31.07 -41.93 31.38
N SER A 19 32.17 -41.59 32.04
CA SER A 19 33.21 -40.65 31.60
C SER A 19 34.08 -41.28 30.51
N THR A 20 34.50 -40.50 29.51
CA THR A 20 35.85 -40.61 28.93
C THR A 20 36.15 -39.41 28.01
N THR A 21 37.16 -38.64 28.43
CA THR A 21 38.24 -37.99 27.63
C THR A 21 37.91 -37.11 26.41
N ALA A 22 38.34 -35.84 26.52
CA ALA A 22 38.51 -34.91 25.39
C ALA A 22 39.59 -35.36 24.40
N PRO A 23 39.51 -34.91 23.13
CA PRO A 23 40.50 -33.93 22.68
C PRO A 23 39.95 -32.76 21.83
N SER A 24 40.82 -31.76 21.74
CA SER A 24 40.83 -30.43 21.11
C SER A 24 40.12 -30.16 19.76
N ARG A 25 39.56 -28.94 19.69
CA ARG A 25 39.51 -27.95 18.57
C ARG A 25 39.35 -28.45 17.12
N SER A 26 38.24 -28.07 16.49
CA SER A 26 38.28 -27.20 15.28
C SER A 26 36.89 -26.61 14.97
N SER A 27 36.92 -25.39 14.45
CA SER A 27 35.78 -24.51 14.14
C SER A 27 34.97 -24.98 12.94
N LEU A 28 33.64 -25.01 13.03
CA LEU A 28 32.75 -24.94 11.86
C LEU A 28 31.42 -24.26 12.21
N LYS A 29 31.16 -23.18 11.45
CA LYS A 29 30.00 -22.29 11.53
C LYS A 29 28.70 -23.07 11.29
N ARG A 30 27.77 -23.05 12.26
CA ARG A 30 26.38 -23.49 12.06
C ARG A 30 25.59 -22.38 11.38
N ARG A 31 25.03 -22.66 10.19
CA ARG A 31 23.95 -21.88 9.56
C ARG A 31 22.61 -22.31 10.18
N PRO A 32 21.64 -21.42 10.41
CA PRO A 32 20.32 -21.82 10.90
C PRO A 32 19.46 -22.40 9.76
N PHE A 33 18.71 -23.43 10.12
CA PHE A 33 17.77 -24.17 9.30
C PHE A 33 16.55 -23.31 8.92
N PHE A 34 16.19 -23.31 7.63
CA PHE A 34 14.90 -22.80 7.14
C PHE A 34 13.86 -23.94 7.15
N PHE A 35 12.70 -23.70 7.77
CA PHE A 35 11.51 -24.54 7.60
C PHE A 35 10.77 -24.14 6.33
N TYR A 36 10.67 -25.05 5.36
CA TYR A 36 9.72 -24.97 4.24
C TYR A 36 8.54 -25.90 4.53
N PHE A 37 7.33 -25.36 4.57
CA PHE A 37 6.12 -26.17 4.41
C PHE A 37 5.73 -26.17 2.93
N PHE A 38 5.89 -27.32 2.27
CA PHE A 38 5.26 -27.63 0.99
C PHE A 38 4.05 -28.53 1.24
N ASN A 39 2.90 -28.17 0.68
CA ASN A 39 1.84 -29.13 0.39
C ASN A 39 1.56 -29.03 -1.11
N ARG A 40 2.00 -30.05 -1.85
CA ARG A 40 1.95 -30.14 -3.31
C ARG A 40 1.06 -31.33 -3.65
N TYR A 41 -0.20 -31.08 -4.00
CA TYR A 41 -1.01 -32.07 -4.68
C TYR A 41 -0.89 -31.84 -6.19
N PHE A 42 -0.25 -32.81 -6.85
CA PHE A 42 -0.23 -32.99 -8.30
C PHE A 42 -1.59 -33.48 -8.78
N PHE A 43 -2.10 -32.91 -9.87
CA PHE A 43 -2.94 -33.63 -10.81
C PHE A 43 -2.49 -33.29 -12.23
N ASN A 44 -2.01 -34.33 -12.92
CA ASN A 44 -1.80 -34.39 -14.35
C ASN A 44 -3.15 -34.40 -15.06
N CYS A 45 -3.25 -33.68 -16.18
CA CYS A 45 -4.06 -34.06 -17.34
C CYS A 45 -3.60 -33.23 -18.55
N GLU A 46 -2.91 -33.88 -19.49
CA GLU A 46 -2.96 -33.49 -20.90
C GLU A 46 -4.36 -33.86 -21.47
N PRO A 47 -4.77 -33.21 -22.57
CA PRO A 47 -4.62 -33.95 -23.83
C PRO A 47 -4.11 -33.11 -25.00
N SER A 48 -3.28 -33.76 -25.80
CA SER A 48 -2.95 -33.50 -27.19
C SER A 48 -4.17 -33.48 -28.12
N ILE A 49 -4.27 -32.47 -28.99
CA ILE A 49 -4.93 -32.58 -30.30
C ILE A 49 -4.08 -31.85 -31.34
N SER A 50 -3.69 -32.59 -32.38
CA SER A 50 -2.92 -32.16 -33.54
C SER A 50 -3.80 -31.89 -34.77
N CYS A 51 -3.21 -31.15 -35.72
CA CYS A 51 -3.59 -30.97 -37.13
C CYS A 51 -4.74 -29.96 -37.38
N SER A 52 -4.73 -29.08 -38.39
CA SER A 52 -4.09 -29.19 -39.72
C SER A 52 -3.93 -27.79 -40.34
N THR A 53 -2.86 -27.64 -41.11
CA THR A 53 -2.63 -26.58 -42.09
C THR A 53 -3.65 -26.65 -43.23
N ASN A 54 -4.20 -25.51 -43.66
CA ASN A 54 -4.67 -25.29 -45.03
C ASN A 54 -4.62 -23.80 -45.39
N ARG A 55 -3.80 -23.46 -46.40
CA ARG A 55 -3.93 -22.24 -47.20
C ARG A 55 -5.11 -22.40 -48.17
N PRO A 56 -5.70 -21.29 -48.62
CA PRO A 56 -5.68 -21.07 -50.06
C PRO A 56 -5.29 -19.64 -50.45
N THR A 57 -4.65 -19.55 -51.61
CA THR A 57 -4.47 -18.37 -52.45
C THR A 57 -5.75 -18.12 -53.26
N ASP A 58 -6.24 -16.88 -53.35
CA ASP A 58 -6.31 -16.12 -54.62
C ASP A 58 -7.18 -14.86 -54.57
N SER A 59 -6.67 -13.87 -55.30
CA SER A 59 -7.33 -12.79 -56.06
C SER A 59 -8.29 -11.78 -55.39
N SER A 60 -7.83 -10.53 -55.52
CA SER A 60 -8.50 -9.23 -55.55
C SER A 60 -9.97 -9.17 -56.03
N SER A 61 -10.78 -8.42 -55.29
CA SER A 61 -11.73 -7.45 -55.85
C SER A 61 -12.07 -6.36 -54.83
N SER A 62 -11.86 -5.12 -55.25
CA SER A 62 -12.15 -3.87 -54.57
C SER A 62 -13.65 -3.64 -54.36
N SER A 63 -14.05 -3.27 -53.13
CA SER A 63 -15.26 -2.48 -52.90
C SER A 63 -15.08 -1.59 -51.68
N SER A 64 -15.09 -0.30 -51.94
CA SER A 64 -15.03 0.82 -51.00
C SER A 64 -16.17 0.78 -49.98
N SER A 65 -15.85 0.72 -48.70
CA SER A 65 -16.76 1.07 -47.62
C SER A 65 -16.08 2.08 -46.69
N LEU A 66 -16.74 3.23 -46.56
CA LEU A 66 -16.33 4.40 -45.79
C LEU A 66 -16.15 4.01 -44.32
N SER A 67 -14.89 3.91 -43.85
CA SER A 67 -14.62 3.80 -42.42
C SER A 67 -14.70 5.19 -41.79
N THR A 68 -15.71 5.40 -40.95
CA THR A 68 -15.81 6.52 -40.02
C THR A 68 -14.60 6.51 -39.09
N SER A 69 -13.61 7.35 -39.40
CA SER A 69 -12.43 7.55 -38.59
C SER A 69 -12.82 8.09 -37.21
N SER A 70 -12.75 7.24 -36.20
CA SER A 70 -12.75 7.62 -34.80
C SER A 70 -11.52 8.50 -34.53
N TYR A 71 -11.71 9.82 -34.53
CA TYR A 71 -10.71 10.79 -34.11
C TYR A 71 -10.42 10.61 -32.61
N SER A 72 -9.50 9.69 -32.30
CA SER A 72 -8.85 9.67 -31.00
C SER A 72 -7.96 10.90 -30.94
N ARG A 73 -8.42 11.98 -30.31
CA ARG A 73 -7.60 13.17 -30.05
C ARG A 73 -6.41 12.74 -29.18
N ARG A 74 -5.29 12.48 -29.83
CA ARG A 74 -3.96 12.30 -29.23
C ARG A 74 -3.72 13.52 -28.35
N TRP A 75 -3.65 13.33 -27.03
CA TRP A 75 -3.39 14.44 -26.12
C TRP A 75 -1.94 14.90 -26.36
N TYR A 76 -1.81 15.99 -27.12
CA TYR A 76 -0.54 16.64 -27.43
C TYR A 76 -0.22 17.58 -26.27
N ASN A 77 0.89 17.37 -25.57
CA ASN A 77 1.36 18.32 -24.56
C ASN A 77 1.83 19.60 -25.29
N PRO A 78 1.11 20.74 -25.18
CA PRO A 78 1.42 21.95 -25.92
C PRO A 78 2.77 22.58 -25.53
N LEU A 79 3.34 22.15 -24.39
CA LEU A 79 4.57 22.70 -23.83
C LEU A 79 5.86 22.05 -24.37
N ARG A 80 5.75 21.05 -25.26
CA ARG A 80 6.91 20.42 -25.93
C ARG A 80 7.69 21.37 -26.85
N ARG A 81 7.25 22.62 -27.01
CA ARG A 81 7.91 23.66 -27.82
C ARG A 81 9.09 24.34 -27.14
N ARG A 82 9.33 24.11 -25.85
CA ARG A 82 10.62 24.50 -25.22
C ARG A 82 11.56 23.30 -25.29
N GLN A 83 12.70 23.47 -25.98
CA GLN A 83 13.88 22.65 -25.75
C GLN A 83 14.19 22.73 -24.25
N LEU A 84 13.91 21.66 -23.51
CA LEU A 84 14.41 21.44 -22.16
C LEU A 84 15.39 20.27 -22.28
N ASP A 85 16.62 20.57 -22.69
CA ASP A 85 17.74 19.60 -22.61
C ASP A 85 18.16 19.36 -21.15
N GLU A 86 17.67 20.17 -20.21
CA GLU A 86 17.86 19.94 -18.78
C GLU A 86 16.67 19.16 -18.20
N THR A 87 16.89 17.87 -17.95
CA THR A 87 15.99 17.09 -17.11
C THR A 87 15.96 17.70 -15.71
N PRO A 88 14.79 18.03 -15.14
CA PRO A 88 14.73 18.67 -13.83
C PRO A 88 15.41 17.77 -12.80
N ASP A 89 16.24 18.37 -11.95
CA ASP A 89 16.81 17.63 -10.83
C ASP A 89 15.69 17.29 -9.85
N ILE A 90 15.58 16.01 -9.50
CA ILE A 90 14.53 15.51 -8.62
C ILE A 90 15.18 15.21 -7.28
N GLU A 91 15.09 16.19 -6.40
CA GLU A 91 15.51 16.05 -5.01
C GLU A 91 14.28 16.06 -4.11
N ARG A 92 14.31 15.20 -3.10
CA ARG A 92 13.29 15.11 -2.04
C ARG A 92 14.02 15.23 -0.71
N HIS A 93 13.35 15.84 0.27
CA HIS A 93 13.94 16.08 1.58
C HIS A 93 12.93 15.72 2.68
N TRP A 94 13.43 15.53 3.89
CA TRP A 94 12.58 15.37 5.07
C TRP A 94 11.96 16.70 5.46
N VAL A 95 10.65 16.67 5.73
CA VAL A 95 9.91 17.78 6.35
C VAL A 95 9.59 17.35 7.76
N GLU A 96 10.17 18.05 8.73
CA GLU A 96 9.97 17.83 10.16
C GLU A 96 8.60 18.38 10.59
N ALA A 97 7.96 17.69 11.53
CA ALA A 97 6.77 18.15 12.21
C ALA A 97 7.13 19.22 13.24
N ASP A 98 6.21 20.16 13.46
CA ASP A 98 6.30 21.09 14.60
C ASP A 98 6.36 20.25 15.90
N GLN A 99 7.37 20.48 16.76
CA GLN A 99 7.76 19.55 17.83
C GLN A 99 6.55 19.05 18.66
N PRO A 100 6.23 17.73 18.64
CA PRO A 100 5.15 17.19 19.45
C PRO A 100 5.65 17.00 20.90
N PRO A 101 5.07 17.69 21.90
CA PRO A 101 5.52 17.60 23.30
C PRO A 101 5.31 16.22 23.96
N LEU A 102 4.62 15.29 23.27
CA LEU A 102 4.21 13.98 23.78
C LEU A 102 4.79 12.80 23.00
N ALA A 103 5.87 13.00 22.24
CA ALA A 103 6.44 11.95 21.39
C ALA A 103 7.57 11.19 22.11
N SER A 104 7.50 9.85 22.11
CA SER A 104 8.55 9.01 22.66
C SER A 104 9.85 9.12 21.84
N GLN A 105 10.99 8.78 22.46
CA GLN A 105 12.29 8.67 21.78
C GLN A 105 12.35 7.50 20.79
N GLU A 106 11.56 6.44 21.00
CA GLU A 106 11.50 5.30 20.09
C GLU A 106 10.77 5.70 18.81
N ARG A 107 11.50 5.64 17.68
CA ARG A 107 11.02 6.00 16.34
C ARG A 107 11.05 4.80 15.40
N PHE A 108 10.16 4.82 14.42
CA PHE A 108 10.22 3.92 13.28
C PHE A 108 9.71 4.60 12.00
N THR A 109 10.12 4.09 10.83
CA THR A 109 9.73 4.63 9.53
C THR A 109 8.90 3.64 8.72
N VAL A 110 7.85 4.13 8.06
CA VAL A 110 7.02 3.31 7.16
C VAL A 110 7.00 3.97 5.79
N ALA A 111 7.29 3.18 4.76
CA ALA A 111 7.15 3.58 3.37
C ALA A 111 5.90 2.95 2.74
N SER A 112 5.19 3.70 1.89
CA SER A 112 4.14 3.19 0.99
C SER A 112 4.49 3.53 -0.44
N TYR A 113 4.49 2.54 -1.35
CA TYR A 113 4.84 2.80 -2.74
C TYR A 113 4.14 1.86 -3.73
N ASN A 114 3.27 2.41 -4.58
CA ASN A 114 2.81 1.71 -5.77
C ASN A 114 3.92 1.74 -6.81
N ILE A 115 4.44 0.56 -7.21
CA ILE A 115 5.65 0.46 -8.02
C ILE A 115 5.39 0.25 -9.52
N LEU A 116 4.12 0.32 -9.95
CA LEU A 116 3.67 0.08 -11.31
C LEU A 116 4.11 -1.30 -11.85
N ALA A 117 3.19 -2.26 -11.79
CA ALA A 117 3.46 -3.61 -12.25
C ALA A 117 3.90 -3.60 -13.72
N ASP A 118 4.92 -4.39 -14.06
CA ASP A 118 5.46 -4.43 -15.43
C ASP A 118 4.42 -4.88 -16.45
N ARG A 119 3.58 -5.84 -16.05
CA ARG A 119 2.45 -6.29 -16.87
C ARG A 119 1.39 -5.20 -17.03
N ASN A 120 1.06 -4.46 -15.97
CA ASN A 120 0.04 -3.38 -16.02
C ASN A 120 0.52 -2.25 -16.93
N ALA A 121 1.77 -1.81 -16.77
CA ALA A 121 2.42 -0.85 -17.65
C ALA A 121 2.35 -1.27 -19.14
N SER A 122 2.56 -2.55 -19.41
CA SER A 122 2.50 -3.11 -20.77
C SER A 122 1.09 -3.19 -21.35
N TRP A 123 0.06 -3.37 -20.50
CA TRP A 123 -1.34 -3.42 -20.92
C TRP A 123 -1.96 -2.03 -21.09
N HIS A 124 -1.49 -1.04 -20.34
CA HIS A 124 -2.03 0.33 -20.33
C HIS A 124 -1.08 1.35 -20.97
N LYS A 125 -0.52 1.02 -22.13
CA LYS A 125 0.43 1.87 -22.87
C LYS A 125 -0.11 3.25 -23.21
N ASP A 126 -1.43 3.41 -23.30
CA ASP A 126 -2.08 4.68 -23.55
C ASP A 126 -1.86 5.70 -22.41
N LEU A 127 -1.73 5.21 -21.16
CA LEU A 127 -1.38 6.06 -20.00
C LEU A 127 0.03 6.64 -20.09
N TYR A 128 0.94 5.92 -20.74
CA TYR A 128 2.38 6.21 -20.80
C TYR A 128 2.85 6.61 -22.20
N SER A 129 1.94 7.05 -23.07
CA SER A 129 2.25 7.45 -24.46
C SER A 129 3.26 8.59 -24.58
N ASN A 130 3.43 9.39 -23.53
CA ASN A 130 4.42 10.48 -23.44
C ASN A 130 5.72 10.07 -22.72
N VAL A 131 5.81 8.83 -22.22
CA VAL A 131 6.97 8.31 -21.48
C VAL A 131 7.91 7.59 -22.46
N PRO A 132 9.20 7.94 -22.52
CA PRO A 132 10.18 7.20 -23.32
C PRO A 132 10.19 5.70 -22.99
N TYR A 133 10.25 4.84 -24.01
CA TYR A 133 10.25 3.38 -23.83
C TYR A 133 11.36 2.90 -22.89
N SER A 134 12.54 3.54 -22.93
CA SER A 134 13.65 3.21 -22.04
C SER A 134 13.33 3.44 -20.56
N TYR A 135 12.39 4.33 -20.23
CA TYR A 135 11.95 4.60 -18.86
C TYR A 135 10.92 3.58 -18.37
N MET A 136 10.23 2.90 -19.30
CA MET A 136 9.28 1.83 -18.99
C MET A 136 9.93 0.47 -18.75
N ASN A 137 11.18 0.28 -19.21
CA ASN A 137 11.92 -0.97 -19.05
C ASN A 137 12.04 -1.39 -17.57
N TRP A 138 11.58 -2.61 -17.25
CA TRP A 138 11.56 -3.14 -15.88
C TRP A 138 12.93 -3.09 -15.20
N ASP A 139 14.01 -3.53 -15.85
CA ASP A 139 15.32 -3.58 -15.21
C ASP A 139 15.82 -2.20 -14.81
N ARG A 140 15.51 -1.17 -15.61
CA ARG A 140 15.77 0.22 -15.24
C ARG A 140 14.88 0.64 -14.06
N ARG A 141 13.56 0.46 -14.15
CA ARG A 141 12.61 0.87 -13.12
C ARG A 141 12.93 0.22 -11.77
N LYS A 142 13.15 -1.09 -11.77
CA LYS A 142 13.60 -1.91 -10.64
C LYS A 142 14.84 -1.33 -9.96
N ARG A 143 15.88 -0.97 -10.72
CA ARG A 143 17.08 -0.34 -10.16
C ARG A 143 16.79 1.00 -9.50
N LEU A 144 15.94 1.84 -10.10
CA LEU A 144 15.56 3.14 -9.53
C LEU A 144 14.72 2.97 -8.26
N ILE A 145 13.70 2.10 -8.31
CA ILE A 145 12.82 1.79 -7.17
C ILE A 145 13.63 1.28 -5.99
N CYS A 146 14.51 0.28 -6.20
CA CYS A 146 15.32 -0.25 -5.10
C CYS A 146 16.40 0.74 -4.63
N LYS A 147 16.97 1.55 -5.53
CA LYS A 147 17.88 2.63 -5.12
C LYS A 147 17.18 3.64 -4.22
N GLU A 148 15.95 4.05 -4.55
CA GLU A 148 15.16 4.97 -3.72
C GLU A 148 14.81 4.35 -2.37
N LEU A 149 14.26 3.13 -2.35
CA LEU A 149 13.89 2.44 -1.11
C LEU A 149 15.09 2.20 -0.19
N ILE A 150 16.21 1.70 -0.73
CA ILE A 150 17.43 1.46 0.05
C ILE A 150 18.05 2.78 0.53
N GLY A 151 18.00 3.83 -0.30
CA GLY A 151 18.54 5.15 0.03
C GLY A 151 17.81 5.82 1.21
N TRP A 152 16.48 5.75 1.25
CA TRP A 152 15.70 6.26 2.38
C TRP A 152 15.71 5.32 3.59
N ASN A 153 16.08 4.06 3.40
CA ASN A 153 16.24 3.04 4.44
C ASN A 153 15.06 2.95 5.43
N PRO A 154 13.80 2.90 4.97
CA PRO A 154 12.63 2.84 5.86
C PRO A 154 12.60 1.50 6.62
N ASP A 155 12.10 1.50 7.83
CA ASP A 155 12.05 0.30 8.66
C ASP A 155 11.07 -0.76 8.13
N ILE A 156 9.95 -0.31 7.59
CA ILE A 156 8.89 -1.13 7.00
C ILE A 156 8.50 -0.52 5.65
N ILE A 157 8.32 -1.35 4.63
CA ILE A 157 7.97 -0.97 3.26
C ILE A 157 6.69 -1.70 2.86
N CYS A 158 5.66 -0.95 2.47
CA CYS A 158 4.41 -1.43 1.91
C CYS A 158 4.39 -1.13 0.41
N LEU A 159 4.46 -2.17 -0.44
CA LEU A 159 4.42 -2.03 -1.89
C LEU A 159 3.08 -2.48 -2.47
N GLN A 160 2.61 -1.76 -3.49
CA GLN A 160 1.45 -2.12 -4.31
C GLN A 160 1.89 -2.35 -5.76
N GLU A 161 1.08 -3.09 -6.53
CA GLU A 161 1.37 -3.46 -7.92
C GLU A 161 2.67 -4.26 -8.11
N VAL A 162 2.92 -5.21 -7.20
CA VAL A 162 4.09 -6.08 -7.30
C VAL A 162 3.77 -7.32 -8.13
N ASP A 163 4.33 -7.44 -9.33
CA ASP A 163 4.25 -8.63 -10.20
C ASP A 163 5.59 -9.36 -10.38
N LYS A 164 6.69 -8.75 -9.94
CA LYS A 164 8.06 -9.27 -9.98
C LYS A 164 8.67 -9.32 -8.57
N TYR A 165 8.00 -10.02 -7.65
CA TYR A 165 8.37 -10.03 -6.23
C TYR A 165 9.82 -10.47 -5.97
N PHE A 166 10.28 -11.56 -6.60
CA PHE A 166 11.60 -12.14 -6.33
C PHE A 166 12.74 -11.17 -6.70
N ASP A 167 12.62 -10.47 -7.84
CA ASP A 167 13.56 -9.42 -8.25
C ASP A 167 13.77 -8.34 -7.17
N LEU A 168 12.69 -7.93 -6.49
CA LEU A 168 12.74 -6.93 -5.42
C LEU A 168 13.25 -7.55 -4.12
N SER A 169 12.77 -8.75 -3.79
CA SER A 169 13.15 -9.48 -2.59
C SER A 169 14.65 -9.75 -2.54
N ASP A 170 15.26 -10.14 -3.66
CA ASP A 170 16.70 -10.42 -3.72
C ASP A 170 17.53 -9.16 -3.40
N MET A 171 17.16 -8.01 -3.96
CA MET A 171 17.86 -6.75 -3.67
C MET A 171 17.60 -6.24 -2.25
N LEU A 172 16.34 -6.25 -1.79
CA LEU A 172 16.00 -5.76 -0.45
C LEU A 172 16.57 -6.68 0.65
N ALA A 173 16.70 -7.98 0.40
CA ALA A 173 17.38 -8.90 1.32
C ALA A 173 18.84 -8.49 1.57
N THR A 174 19.56 -7.99 0.55
CA THR A 174 20.93 -7.47 0.73
C THR A 174 20.99 -6.25 1.65
N ALA A 175 19.89 -5.50 1.76
CA ALA A 175 19.72 -4.37 2.67
C ALA A 175 19.10 -4.77 4.02
N GLY A 176 19.02 -6.07 4.34
CA GLY A 176 18.58 -6.57 5.65
C GLY A 176 17.06 -6.68 5.83
N TYR A 177 16.30 -6.65 4.73
CA TYR A 177 14.85 -6.81 4.79
C TYR A 177 14.42 -8.28 4.68
N LEU A 178 13.41 -8.65 5.47
CA LEU A 178 12.54 -9.80 5.18
C LEU A 178 11.31 -9.32 4.43
N GLY A 179 10.64 -10.22 3.71
CA GLY A 179 9.50 -9.89 2.86
C GLY A 179 8.36 -10.90 2.95
N SER A 180 7.15 -10.40 2.76
CA SER A 180 5.94 -11.18 2.52
C SER A 180 5.21 -10.65 1.28
N TYR A 181 4.51 -11.52 0.57
CA TYR A 181 3.83 -11.17 -0.67
C TYR A 181 2.46 -11.82 -0.75
N LYS A 182 1.47 -11.02 -1.13
CA LYS A 182 0.14 -11.49 -1.49
C LYS A 182 -0.19 -11.06 -2.92
N ARG A 183 -0.16 -12.03 -3.82
CA ARG A 183 -0.66 -11.90 -5.21
C ARG A 183 -2.18 -11.91 -5.25
N ARG A 184 -2.77 -11.18 -6.22
CA ARG A 184 -4.18 -11.31 -6.62
C ARG A 184 -4.47 -12.71 -7.18
N THR A 185 -5.75 -13.11 -7.18
CA THR A 185 -6.15 -14.51 -7.44
C THR A 185 -6.77 -14.74 -8.82
N GLY A 186 -7.15 -13.68 -9.54
CA GLY A 186 -7.74 -13.72 -10.87
C GLY A 186 -6.74 -13.48 -11.99
N GLY A 187 -7.19 -12.79 -13.04
CA GLY A 187 -6.39 -12.56 -14.24
C GLY A 187 -5.23 -11.56 -14.05
N SER A 188 -5.36 -10.69 -13.03
CA SER A 188 -4.29 -9.78 -12.64
C SER A 188 -3.24 -10.53 -11.84
N VAL A 189 -1.97 -10.35 -12.21
CA VAL A 189 -0.85 -11.11 -11.63
C VAL A 189 -0.02 -10.30 -10.63
N ASP A 190 -0.38 -9.02 -10.44
CA ASP A 190 0.21 -8.14 -9.44
C ASP A 190 -0.39 -8.39 -8.04
N GLY A 191 0.15 -7.70 -7.04
CA GLY A 191 -0.27 -7.85 -5.66
C GLY A 191 0.35 -6.83 -4.72
N CYS A 192 0.20 -7.08 -3.42
CA CYS A 192 0.83 -6.30 -2.36
C CYS A 192 2.01 -7.06 -1.78
N ALA A 193 3.10 -6.37 -1.47
CA ALA A 193 4.22 -6.90 -0.71
C ALA A 193 4.50 -6.04 0.51
N MET A 194 5.00 -6.64 1.58
CA MET A 194 5.45 -5.94 2.77
C MET A 194 6.84 -6.41 3.14
N PHE A 195 7.78 -5.48 3.30
CA PHE A 195 9.15 -5.76 3.72
C PHE A 195 9.46 -5.06 5.04
N TRP A 196 10.29 -5.66 5.89
CA TRP A 196 10.67 -5.07 7.18
C TRP A 196 12.11 -5.43 7.57
N LYS A 197 12.75 -4.55 8.35
CA LYS A 197 14.10 -4.74 8.87
C LYS A 197 14.18 -5.93 9.84
N ALA A 198 14.97 -6.93 9.44
CA ALA A 198 15.12 -8.20 10.16
C ALA A 198 15.90 -8.09 11.47
N ASP A 199 16.50 -6.93 11.76
CA ASP A 199 17.23 -6.58 12.97
C ASP A 199 16.51 -5.55 13.86
N LYS A 200 15.37 -5.01 13.41
CA LYS A 200 14.46 -4.17 14.22
C LYS A 200 13.06 -4.75 14.52
N PHE A 201 12.49 -5.59 13.65
CA PHE A 201 11.14 -6.13 13.82
C PHE A 201 11.06 -7.65 13.77
N ARG A 202 10.30 -8.22 14.71
CA ARG A 202 9.83 -9.61 14.67
C ARG A 202 8.36 -9.64 14.22
N LEU A 203 8.08 -10.33 13.11
CA LEU A 203 6.70 -10.59 12.69
C LEU A 203 6.05 -11.57 13.69
N LEU A 204 4.94 -11.13 14.30
CA LEU A 204 4.15 -11.93 15.24
C LEU A 204 2.99 -12.64 14.53
N GLU A 205 2.28 -11.92 13.66
CA GLU A 205 1.15 -12.45 12.91
C GLU A 205 1.02 -11.73 11.57
N GLY A 206 0.78 -12.48 10.50
CA GLY A 206 0.53 -11.96 9.17
C GLY A 206 -0.80 -12.49 8.63
N GLU A 207 -1.60 -11.60 8.06
CA GLU A 207 -2.90 -11.91 7.49
C GLU A 207 -2.99 -11.37 6.06
N SER A 208 -3.53 -12.18 5.15
CA SER A 208 -3.85 -11.76 3.78
C SER A 208 -5.36 -11.70 3.59
N ILE A 209 -5.82 -10.66 2.90
CA ILE A 209 -7.22 -10.45 2.59
C ILE A 209 -7.40 -10.56 1.08
N GLU A 210 -8.32 -11.41 0.65
CA GLU A 210 -8.78 -11.50 -0.74
C GLU A 210 -10.17 -10.89 -0.82
N PHE A 211 -10.30 -9.72 -1.45
CA PHE A 211 -11.60 -9.04 -1.52
C PHE A 211 -12.62 -9.79 -2.39
N LYS A 212 -12.14 -10.67 -3.27
CA LYS A 212 -12.96 -11.50 -4.15
C LYS A 212 -13.91 -12.41 -3.36
N SER A 213 -13.47 -12.95 -2.22
CA SER A 213 -14.32 -13.82 -1.36
C SER A 213 -15.51 -13.07 -0.75
N PHE A 214 -15.47 -11.74 -0.75
CA PHE A 214 -16.53 -10.87 -0.25
C PHE A 214 -17.35 -10.22 -1.38
N GLY A 215 -17.13 -10.62 -2.64
CA GLY A 215 -17.77 -9.99 -3.80
C GLY A 215 -17.23 -8.59 -4.12
N LEU A 216 -16.09 -8.20 -3.54
CA LEU A 216 -15.51 -6.87 -3.63
C LEU A 216 -14.43 -6.74 -4.71
N GLY A 217 -14.45 -7.59 -5.74
CA GLY A 217 -13.45 -7.60 -6.81
C GLY A 217 -12.12 -8.26 -6.42
N ASP A 218 -11.29 -8.53 -7.42
CA ASP A 218 -10.02 -9.25 -7.27
C ASP A 218 -8.87 -8.32 -6.84
N ASN A 219 -9.06 -7.67 -5.69
CA ASN A 219 -8.03 -6.92 -5.00
C ASN A 219 -7.55 -7.71 -3.79
N VAL A 220 -6.38 -7.34 -3.27
CA VAL A 220 -5.80 -7.94 -2.07
C VAL A 220 -5.30 -6.88 -1.11
N ALA A 221 -5.19 -7.27 0.16
CA ALA A 221 -4.52 -6.48 1.19
C ALA A 221 -3.74 -7.40 2.14
N GLN A 222 -2.85 -6.80 2.92
CA GLN A 222 -2.08 -7.47 3.96
C GLN A 222 -2.25 -6.71 5.28
N LEU A 223 -2.29 -7.46 6.37
CA LEU A 223 -2.12 -6.95 7.74
C LEU A 223 -0.97 -7.72 8.37
N SER A 224 -0.12 -7.04 9.12
CA SER A 224 1.00 -7.67 9.83
C SER A 224 1.21 -7.01 11.17
N VAL A 225 1.28 -7.81 12.23
CA VAL A 225 1.62 -7.34 13.57
C VAL A 225 3.08 -7.64 13.81
N PHE A 226 3.82 -6.61 14.15
CA PHE A 226 5.23 -6.68 14.48
C PHE A 226 5.44 -6.40 15.97
N GLU A 227 6.49 -7.00 16.49
CA GLU A 227 7.12 -6.62 17.74
C GLU A 227 8.41 -5.88 17.44
N ILE A 228 8.62 -4.73 18.08
CA ILE A 228 9.86 -3.96 17.96
C ILE A 228 10.87 -4.51 18.95
N TRP A 229 12.07 -4.87 18.49
CA TRP A 229 13.15 -5.23 19.42
C TRP A 229 13.57 -3.97 20.19
N ALA A 230 13.33 -3.96 21.51
CA ALA A 230 13.96 -2.99 22.38
C ALA A 230 15.49 -3.11 22.20
N THR A 231 16.13 -2.05 21.71
CA THR A 231 17.59 -1.99 21.63
C THR A 231 18.19 -2.21 23.02
N MET A 232 19.40 -2.78 23.11
CA MET A 232 20.03 -3.05 24.41
C MET A 232 20.15 -1.79 25.29
N ALA A 233 20.27 -0.60 24.69
CA ALA A 233 20.24 0.69 25.37
C ALA A 233 18.87 0.98 26.04
N ASN A 234 17.75 0.60 25.42
CA ASN A 234 16.40 0.75 25.97
C ASN A 234 16.10 -0.27 27.08
N ARG A 235 16.70 -1.46 27.05
CA ARG A 235 16.52 -2.47 28.11
C ARG A 235 17.15 -2.07 29.46
N GLN A 236 18.19 -1.23 29.42
CA GLN A 236 18.94 -0.83 30.60
C GLN A 236 18.39 0.42 31.29
N MET A 237 17.63 1.25 30.57
CA MET A 237 17.15 2.55 31.06
C MET A 237 15.67 2.55 31.48
N CYS A 238 14.86 1.61 31.00
CA CYS A 238 13.45 1.52 31.35
C CYS A 238 12.98 0.06 31.33
N ASN A 239 12.05 -0.29 32.22
CA ASN A 239 11.20 -1.48 32.10
C ASN A 239 10.27 -1.34 30.87
N ALA A 240 10.81 -0.99 29.69
CA ALA A 240 10.02 -0.77 28.49
C ALA A 240 9.45 -2.10 28.04
N ALA A 241 8.15 -2.25 28.24
CA ALA A 241 7.37 -3.31 27.63
C ALA A 241 7.63 -3.30 26.12
N SER A 242 7.89 -4.49 25.58
CA SER A 242 7.99 -4.72 24.15
C SER A 242 6.78 -4.10 23.43
N ARG A 243 7.01 -3.20 22.47
CA ARG A 243 5.93 -2.54 21.73
C ARG A 243 5.51 -3.36 20.52
N ARG A 244 4.20 -3.42 20.29
CA ARG A 244 3.60 -4.04 19.12
C ARG A 244 3.09 -2.97 18.18
N LEU A 245 3.11 -3.27 16.89
CA LEU A 245 2.71 -2.37 15.82
C LEU A 245 1.95 -3.16 14.76
N LEU A 246 0.76 -2.70 14.41
CA LEU A 246 -0.01 -3.23 13.29
C LEU A 246 0.30 -2.42 12.03
N ILE A 247 0.67 -3.08 10.94
CA ILE A 247 0.85 -2.47 9.63
C ILE A 247 -0.15 -3.07 8.66
N GLY A 248 -0.88 -2.20 7.96
CA GLY A 248 -1.73 -2.57 6.83
C GLY A 248 -1.14 -2.10 5.51
N ASN A 249 -1.35 -2.89 4.46
CA ASN A 249 -1.03 -2.55 3.08
C ASN A 249 -2.20 -2.92 2.17
N ILE A 250 -2.72 -1.96 1.40
CA ILE A 250 -3.84 -2.19 0.47
C ILE A 250 -3.61 -1.52 -0.88
N HIS A 251 -4.12 -2.16 -1.93
CA HIS A 251 -4.36 -1.53 -3.22
C HIS A 251 -5.85 -1.60 -3.54
N VAL A 252 -6.56 -0.51 -3.26
CA VAL A 252 -8.01 -0.37 -3.47
C VAL A 252 -8.32 -0.37 -4.97
N LEU A 253 -9.52 -0.84 -5.35
CA LEU A 253 -9.98 -0.89 -6.73
C LEU A 253 -9.75 0.45 -7.48
N TYR A 254 -9.13 0.38 -8.66
CA TYR A 254 -8.87 1.55 -9.50
C TYR A 254 -10.15 2.22 -10.03
N ASN A 255 -11.09 1.43 -10.58
CA ASN A 255 -12.24 1.94 -11.34
C ASN A 255 -12.98 3.08 -10.60
N PRO A 256 -12.96 4.33 -11.12
CA PRO A 256 -13.47 5.48 -10.40
C PRO A 256 -14.99 5.43 -10.17
N ARG A 257 -15.72 4.70 -11.02
CA ARG A 257 -17.19 4.57 -10.95
C ARG A 257 -17.69 3.57 -9.91
N ARG A 258 -16.80 2.79 -9.30
CA ARG A 258 -17.16 1.72 -8.35
C ARG A 258 -16.86 2.11 -6.91
N GLY A 259 -17.25 3.32 -6.52
CA GLY A 259 -17.00 3.86 -5.18
C GLY A 259 -17.55 3.00 -4.05
N HIS A 260 -18.70 2.36 -4.25
CA HIS A 260 -19.30 1.41 -3.31
C HIS A 260 -18.37 0.22 -3.00
N VAL A 261 -17.69 -0.33 -4.02
CA VAL A 261 -16.72 -1.41 -3.81
C VAL A 261 -15.49 -0.92 -3.07
N LYS A 262 -14.98 0.27 -3.41
CA LYS A 262 -13.84 0.88 -2.71
C LYS A 262 -14.12 1.04 -1.22
N LEU A 263 -15.29 1.58 -0.88
CA LEU A 263 -15.77 1.69 0.51
C LEU A 263 -15.84 0.31 1.19
N GLY A 264 -16.43 -0.69 0.52
CA GLY A 264 -16.51 -2.05 1.04
C GLY A 264 -15.15 -2.68 1.32
N GLN A 265 -14.16 -2.47 0.43
CA GLN A 265 -12.78 -2.97 0.59
C GLN A 265 -12.10 -2.31 1.80
N ILE A 266 -12.15 -0.98 1.87
CA ILE A 266 -11.56 -0.20 2.97
C ILE A 266 -12.19 -0.60 4.31
N ARG A 267 -13.54 -0.62 4.38
CA ARG A 267 -14.28 -1.03 5.58
C ARG A 267 -13.88 -2.43 6.04
N SER A 268 -13.80 -3.39 5.11
CA SER A 268 -13.43 -4.77 5.43
C SER A 268 -12.00 -4.89 5.97
N LEU A 269 -11.04 -4.16 5.38
CA LEU A 269 -9.68 -4.07 5.91
C LEU A 269 -9.68 -3.49 7.33
N PHE A 270 -10.39 -2.38 7.54
CA PHE A 270 -10.35 -1.64 8.80
C PHE A 270 -11.01 -2.41 9.95
N SER A 271 -12.09 -3.15 9.69
CA SER A 271 -12.67 -4.07 10.66
C SER A 271 -11.70 -5.19 11.05
N ARG A 272 -10.96 -5.76 10.10
CA ARG A 272 -9.96 -6.80 10.40
C ARG A 272 -8.75 -6.23 11.14
N ALA A 273 -8.31 -5.03 10.76
CA ALA A 273 -7.26 -4.30 11.47
C ALA A 273 -7.64 -4.03 12.94
N GLN A 274 -8.88 -3.60 13.22
CA GLN A 274 -9.35 -3.40 14.59
C GLN A 274 -9.29 -4.70 15.39
N ASN A 275 -9.87 -5.79 14.87
CA ASN A 275 -9.86 -7.09 15.56
C ASN A 275 -8.43 -7.56 15.85
N LEU A 276 -7.51 -7.36 14.91
CA LEU A 276 -6.12 -7.75 15.06
C LEU A 276 -5.37 -6.83 16.04
N SER A 277 -5.65 -5.53 16.04
CA SER A 277 -5.14 -4.58 17.02
C SER A 277 -5.56 -4.97 18.44
N GLU A 278 -6.84 -5.23 18.67
CA GLU A 278 -7.40 -5.66 19.96
C GLU A 278 -6.78 -6.98 20.44
N LYS A 279 -6.71 -7.99 19.55
CA LYS A 279 -6.08 -9.29 19.83
C LYS A 279 -4.65 -9.14 20.35
N TRP A 280 -3.91 -8.15 19.84
CA TRP A 280 -2.52 -7.90 20.22
C TRP A 280 -2.35 -6.80 21.28
N GLY A 281 -3.40 -6.51 22.05
CA GLY A 281 -3.36 -5.58 23.18
C GLY A 281 -3.50 -4.12 22.74
N ASN A 282 -4.44 -3.84 21.84
CA ASN A 282 -4.68 -2.53 21.22
C ASN A 282 -3.42 -1.98 20.53
N ALA A 283 -2.76 -2.83 19.74
CA ALA A 283 -1.55 -2.45 19.02
C ALA A 283 -1.81 -1.23 18.11
N PRO A 284 -1.02 -0.14 18.24
CA PRO A 284 -1.13 1.02 17.35
C PRO A 284 -1.00 0.60 15.88
N ALA A 285 -1.69 1.30 14.99
CA ALA A 285 -1.81 0.91 13.59
C ALA A 285 -1.28 1.99 12.63
N VAL A 286 -0.58 1.55 11.59
CA VAL A 286 -0.32 2.33 10.37
C VAL A 286 -0.92 1.58 9.19
N LEU A 287 -1.84 2.21 8.46
CA LEU A 287 -2.51 1.64 7.29
C LEU A 287 -2.04 2.39 6.04
N ALA A 288 -1.14 1.73 5.31
CA ALA A 288 -0.53 2.22 4.09
C ALA A 288 -1.27 1.72 2.85
N GLY A 289 -1.20 2.47 1.76
CA GLY A 289 -1.63 1.93 0.47
C GLY A 289 -1.98 2.97 -0.58
N ASP A 290 -2.32 2.45 -1.75
CA ASP A 290 -3.02 3.17 -2.81
C ASP A 290 -4.52 2.98 -2.60
N PHE A 291 -5.18 4.06 -2.16
CA PHE A 291 -6.61 4.09 -1.88
C PHE A 291 -7.43 4.44 -3.12
N ASN A 292 -6.80 4.79 -4.24
CA ASN A 292 -7.44 5.23 -5.47
C ASN A 292 -8.57 6.25 -5.20
N SER A 293 -8.34 7.16 -4.26
CA SER A 293 -9.32 8.12 -3.76
C SER A 293 -8.61 9.42 -3.40
N THR A 294 -9.17 10.56 -3.80
CA THR A 294 -8.50 11.86 -3.65
C THR A 294 -8.78 12.50 -2.30
N PRO A 295 -7.98 13.47 -1.85
CA PRO A 295 -8.19 14.11 -0.55
C PRO A 295 -9.51 14.90 -0.41
N GLN A 296 -10.15 15.29 -1.52
CA GLN A 296 -11.44 15.98 -1.53
C GLN A 296 -12.63 15.01 -1.64
N SER A 297 -12.35 13.71 -1.68
CA SER A 297 -13.35 12.68 -1.95
C SER A 297 -14.20 12.32 -0.72
N ALA A 298 -15.37 11.76 -0.97
CA ALA A 298 -16.23 11.22 0.10
C ALA A 298 -15.56 10.05 0.83
N ILE A 299 -14.74 9.26 0.12
CA ILE A 299 -13.95 8.19 0.72
C ILE A 299 -12.90 8.75 1.67
N TYR A 300 -12.20 9.83 1.33
CA TYR A 300 -11.27 10.48 2.26
C TYR A 300 -12.00 10.98 3.51
N LYS A 301 -13.17 11.59 3.34
CA LYS A 301 -14.02 11.97 4.49
C LYS A 301 -14.33 10.75 5.36
N PHE A 302 -14.81 9.65 4.79
CA PHE A 302 -15.05 8.39 5.50
C PHE A 302 -13.83 7.92 6.31
N LEU A 303 -12.63 7.92 5.70
CA LEU A 303 -11.37 7.52 6.35
C LEU A 303 -11.04 8.39 7.58
N SER A 304 -11.31 9.69 7.49
CA SER A 304 -10.98 10.66 8.56
C SER A 304 -12.06 10.79 9.63
N SER A 305 -13.35 10.65 9.29
CA SER A 305 -14.48 10.83 10.22
C SER A 305 -15.06 9.53 10.74
N SER A 306 -14.55 8.37 10.30
CA SER A 306 -15.03 7.03 10.65
C SER A 306 -16.45 6.69 10.17
N GLU A 307 -17.21 7.66 9.69
CA GLU A 307 -18.56 7.48 9.17
C GLU A 307 -18.82 8.27 7.88
N LEU A 308 -19.73 7.77 7.05
CA LEU A 308 -20.18 8.42 5.84
C LEU A 308 -21.62 8.02 5.50
N ASN A 309 -22.51 9.01 5.39
CA ASN A 309 -23.82 8.80 4.79
C ASN A 309 -23.67 8.77 3.26
N VAL A 310 -23.81 7.58 2.66
CA VAL A 310 -23.54 7.35 1.23
C VAL A 310 -24.57 8.02 0.32
N MET A 311 -25.78 8.29 0.83
CA MET A 311 -26.87 8.90 0.05
C MET A 311 -26.63 10.39 -0.25
N LEU A 312 -25.67 11.02 0.44
CA LEU A 312 -25.28 12.42 0.19
C LEU A 312 -24.37 12.57 -1.03
N TYR A 313 -23.94 11.47 -1.65
CA TYR A 313 -22.93 11.46 -2.70
C TYR A 313 -23.37 10.60 -3.88
N ASP A 314 -22.93 11.00 -5.08
CA ASP A 314 -23.00 10.14 -6.25
C ASP A 314 -22.02 8.97 -6.08
N ARG A 315 -22.55 7.74 -6.17
CA ARG A 315 -21.79 6.48 -6.07
C ARG A 315 -20.61 6.39 -7.05
N ARG A 316 -20.68 7.08 -8.20
CA ARG A 316 -19.65 7.11 -9.25
C ARG A 316 -18.58 8.17 -9.02
N GLU A 317 -18.78 9.06 -8.05
CA GLU A 317 -17.87 10.19 -7.72
C GLU A 317 -17.25 10.07 -6.33
N LEU A 318 -17.60 9.05 -5.54
CA LEU A 318 -17.12 8.85 -4.16
C LEU A 318 -15.59 8.94 -4.00
N SER A 319 -14.83 8.56 -5.03
CA SER A 319 -13.36 8.57 -5.04
C SER A 319 -12.74 9.90 -5.47
N GLY A 320 -13.51 10.82 -6.07
CA GLY A 320 -13.02 12.12 -6.54
C GLY A 320 -12.07 12.08 -7.76
N GLN A 321 -11.73 10.90 -8.30
CA GLN A 321 -10.71 10.76 -9.35
C GLN A 321 -11.09 11.38 -10.70
N ARG A 322 -12.38 11.49 -11.04
CA ARG A 322 -12.85 11.95 -12.37
C ARG A 322 -12.49 13.41 -12.67
N SER A 323 -12.15 14.19 -11.66
CA SER A 323 -11.77 15.61 -11.78
C SER A 323 -10.25 15.84 -11.78
N CYS A 324 -9.44 14.78 -11.75
CA CYS A 324 -7.98 14.86 -11.61
C CYS A 324 -7.23 14.60 -12.93
N HIS A 325 -7.85 14.89 -14.07
CA HIS A 325 -7.13 14.84 -15.35
C HIS A 325 -6.06 15.93 -15.39
N PRO A 326 -4.81 15.67 -15.86
CA PRO A 326 -3.73 16.66 -15.84
C PRO A 326 -4.11 18.02 -16.46
N ALA A 327 -4.80 18.00 -17.60
CA ALA A 327 -5.35 19.20 -18.24
C ALA A 327 -6.23 20.10 -17.33
N GLN A 328 -6.99 19.50 -16.41
CA GLN A 328 -7.87 20.21 -15.48
C GLN A 328 -7.07 20.72 -14.29
N VAL A 329 -6.20 19.87 -13.73
CA VAL A 329 -5.36 20.20 -12.56
C VAL A 329 -4.37 21.32 -12.87
N LEU A 330 -3.77 21.30 -14.05
CA LEU A 330 -2.78 22.30 -14.49
C LEU A 330 -3.41 23.55 -15.12
N GLY A 331 -4.74 23.73 -15.05
CA GLY A 331 -5.42 24.92 -15.57
C GLY A 331 -5.40 25.09 -17.10
N LEU A 332 -5.00 24.07 -17.86
CA LEU A 332 -4.88 24.12 -19.33
C LEU A 332 -6.22 23.97 -20.07
N LYS A 333 -7.29 23.58 -19.36
CA LYS A 333 -8.66 23.65 -19.85
C LYS A 333 -9.45 24.67 -19.03
N GLN A 334 -9.95 25.73 -19.67
CA GLN A 334 -11.09 26.46 -19.11
C GLN A 334 -12.23 25.46 -18.87
N GLN A 335 -12.91 25.57 -17.72
CA GLN A 335 -14.02 24.71 -17.36
C GLN A 335 -15.17 24.86 -18.36
N PHE A 336 -15.09 24.17 -19.49
CA PHE A 336 -16.28 23.80 -20.22
C PHE A 336 -16.88 22.61 -19.48
N SER A 337 -17.90 22.89 -18.68
CA SER A 337 -18.86 21.89 -18.23
C SER A 337 -19.34 21.14 -19.47
N SER A 338 -18.78 19.94 -19.69
CA SER A 338 -19.25 19.06 -20.77
C SER A 338 -20.76 18.90 -20.62
N PRO A 339 -21.57 19.05 -21.69
CA PRO A 339 -23.01 18.79 -21.63
C PRO A 339 -23.31 17.41 -21.02
N LEU A 340 -22.43 16.42 -21.23
CA LEU A 340 -22.53 15.09 -20.64
C LEU A 340 -22.41 15.08 -19.10
N LYS A 341 -21.66 16.00 -18.47
CA LYS A 341 -21.61 16.12 -16.99
C LYS A 341 -22.93 16.65 -16.42
N LEU A 342 -23.62 17.53 -17.16
CA LEU A 342 -24.94 18.06 -16.79
C LEU A 342 -26.03 16.97 -16.88
N ILE A 343 -25.92 16.07 -17.86
CA ILE A 343 -26.88 14.96 -18.05
C ILE A 343 -26.65 13.85 -17.02
N ASP A 344 -25.38 13.50 -16.70
CA ASP A 344 -25.02 12.54 -15.64
C ASP A 344 -25.49 13.04 -14.26
N GLY A 345 -25.52 14.36 -14.03
CA GLY A 345 -26.02 14.96 -12.78
C GLY A 345 -27.55 15.04 -12.66
N LEU A 346 -28.27 15.05 -13.80
CA LEU A 346 -29.75 15.01 -13.83
C LEU A 346 -30.28 13.60 -13.53
N LEU A 347 -29.54 12.58 -13.94
CA LEU A 347 -29.77 11.19 -13.56
C LEU A 347 -28.99 10.94 -12.26
N LYS A 348 -29.55 11.34 -11.11
CA LYS A 348 -29.07 10.83 -9.82
C LYS A 348 -29.18 9.32 -9.88
N ASP A 349 -28.05 8.67 -10.13
CA ASP A 349 -27.97 7.23 -10.25
C ASP A 349 -28.29 6.66 -8.87
N CYS A 350 -29.52 6.20 -8.70
CA CYS A 350 -30.00 5.70 -7.43
C CYS A 350 -29.12 4.52 -6.99
N TRP A 351 -28.69 4.58 -5.74
CA TRP A 351 -28.06 3.45 -5.07
C TRP A 351 -29.01 2.26 -5.08
N THR A 352 -28.53 1.10 -5.51
CA THR A 352 -29.25 -0.17 -5.34
C THR A 352 -29.02 -0.71 -3.93
N ASP A 353 -29.94 -1.54 -3.42
CA ASP A 353 -29.80 -2.16 -2.09
C ASP A 353 -28.54 -3.04 -2.01
N GLU A 354 -28.18 -3.70 -3.11
CA GLU A 354 -26.93 -4.45 -3.23
C GLU A 354 -25.70 -3.56 -3.11
N GLU A 355 -25.70 -2.38 -3.75
CA GLU A 355 -24.58 -1.43 -3.66
C GLU A 355 -24.47 -0.80 -2.27
N ILE A 356 -25.60 -0.50 -1.63
CA ILE A 356 -25.65 -0.05 -0.24
C ILE A 356 -25.05 -1.13 0.65
N LYS A 357 -25.51 -2.39 0.52
CA LYS A 357 -24.96 -3.53 1.27
C LYS A 357 -23.47 -3.70 1.03
N VAL A 358 -22.99 -3.54 -0.19
CA VAL A 358 -21.55 -3.62 -0.51
C VAL A 358 -20.76 -2.52 0.20
N ALA A 359 -21.24 -1.28 0.15
CA ALA A 359 -20.56 -0.14 0.76
C ALA A 359 -20.60 -0.20 2.31
N THR A 360 -21.78 -0.37 2.89
CA THR A 360 -22.02 -0.23 4.34
C THR A 360 -21.95 -1.55 5.10
N GLY A 361 -22.11 -2.68 4.39
CA GLY A 361 -22.21 -4.02 4.97
C GLY A 361 -23.62 -4.42 5.38
N LYS A 362 -24.60 -3.52 5.27
CA LYS A 362 -25.98 -3.75 5.70
C LYS A 362 -26.94 -3.18 4.64
N THR A 363 -28.00 -3.89 4.30
CA THR A 363 -28.97 -3.46 3.27
C THR A 363 -29.80 -2.25 3.72
N THR A 364 -30.07 -2.12 5.02
CA THR A 364 -30.98 -1.09 5.56
C THR A 364 -30.28 0.13 6.15
N CYS A 365 -28.95 0.19 6.05
CA CYS A 365 -28.16 1.26 6.66
C CYS A 365 -27.40 2.02 5.59
N ASN A 366 -27.71 3.31 5.48
CA ASN A 366 -27.09 4.24 4.53
C ASN A 366 -25.77 4.84 5.06
N ILE A 367 -25.42 4.51 6.31
CA ILE A 367 -24.21 5.02 6.97
C ILE A 367 -23.16 3.91 6.91
N ALA A 368 -22.12 4.13 6.10
CA ALA A 368 -20.90 3.33 6.18
C ALA A 368 -20.13 3.75 7.43
N VAL A 369 -19.63 2.78 8.20
CA VAL A 369 -18.84 3.03 9.41
C VAL A 369 -17.58 2.16 9.43
N HIS A 370 -16.50 2.66 10.02
CA HIS A 370 -15.33 1.87 10.38
C HIS A 370 -14.90 2.14 11.84
N PRO A 371 -14.28 1.16 12.53
CA PRO A 371 -14.03 1.26 13.96
C PRO A 371 -12.81 2.10 14.35
N LEU A 372 -11.91 2.38 13.40
CA LEU A 372 -10.65 3.05 13.69
C LEU A 372 -10.82 4.57 13.72
N LYS A 373 -10.05 5.25 14.58
CA LYS A 373 -9.83 6.70 14.52
C LYS A 373 -8.45 6.94 13.90
N LEU A 374 -8.44 7.57 12.73
CA LEU A 374 -7.25 7.66 11.89
C LEU A 374 -6.95 9.09 11.49
N ASN A 375 -5.66 9.41 11.44
CA ASN A 375 -5.15 10.66 10.88
C ASN A 375 -4.18 10.34 9.74
N SER A 376 -4.11 11.21 8.74
CA SER A 376 -3.10 11.10 7.69
C SER A 376 -1.79 11.72 8.15
N SER A 377 -0.69 10.99 7.98
CA SER A 377 0.64 11.48 8.32
C SER A 377 1.04 12.73 7.54
N TYR A 378 0.68 12.81 6.26
CA TYR A 378 1.03 13.97 5.44
C TYR A 378 0.14 15.18 5.73
N ALA A 379 -1.15 14.97 6.01
CA ALA A 379 -2.05 16.06 6.40
C ALA A 379 -1.67 16.73 7.75
N THR A 380 -1.01 15.99 8.63
CA THR A 380 -0.62 16.47 9.97
C THR A 380 0.75 17.15 10.00
N VAL A 381 1.62 16.90 9.01
CA VAL A 381 2.95 17.53 8.90
C VAL A 381 2.93 18.64 7.85
N ARG A 382 3.21 19.87 8.29
CA ARG A 382 3.16 21.07 7.43
C ARG A 382 4.28 21.04 6.37
N GLY A 383 3.90 20.93 5.10
CA GLY A 383 4.82 21.05 3.97
C GLY A 383 4.72 22.38 3.23
N SER A 384 5.43 22.48 2.11
CA SER A 384 5.47 23.69 1.28
C SER A 384 4.22 23.84 0.40
N LEU A 385 3.86 25.07 0.02
CA LEU A 385 2.73 25.34 -0.90
C LEU A 385 2.93 24.73 -2.30
N GLY A 386 4.17 24.44 -2.70
CA GLY A 386 4.47 23.79 -3.97
C GLY A 386 4.27 22.28 -3.96
N THR A 387 4.20 21.67 -2.78
CA THR A 387 4.07 20.21 -2.58
C THR A 387 2.79 19.83 -1.83
N ARG A 388 2.10 20.77 -1.17
CA ARG A 388 0.90 20.56 -0.35
C ARG A 388 -0.30 21.37 -0.81
N GLY A 389 -1.48 20.73 -0.73
CA GLY A 389 -2.77 21.38 -0.90
C GLY A 389 -3.28 22.04 0.38
N SER A 390 -4.45 22.69 0.30
CA SER A 390 -5.08 23.39 1.43
C SER A 390 -5.49 22.49 2.60
N ASN A 391 -5.64 21.19 2.35
CA ASN A 391 -5.93 20.16 3.35
C ASN A 391 -4.67 19.54 3.97
N GLY A 392 -3.48 20.05 3.64
CA GLY A 392 -2.21 19.51 4.12
C GLY A 392 -1.77 18.22 3.42
N GLU A 393 -2.54 17.67 2.49
CA GLU A 393 -2.11 16.49 1.73
C GLU A 393 -1.20 16.89 0.57
N PRO A 394 -0.39 15.97 0.02
CA PRO A 394 0.37 16.23 -1.19
C PRO A 394 -0.53 16.71 -2.33
N LEU A 395 0.00 17.57 -3.20
CA LEU A 395 -0.71 17.94 -4.44
C LEU A 395 -0.81 16.76 -5.40
N ALA A 396 0.23 15.90 -5.44
CA ALA A 396 0.21 14.68 -6.21
C ALA A 396 1.09 13.59 -5.58
N THR A 397 0.60 12.35 -5.65
CA THR A 397 1.36 11.12 -5.40
C THR A 397 1.44 10.25 -6.64
N SER A 398 0.62 10.51 -7.67
CA SER A 398 0.64 9.82 -8.96
C SER A 398 0.51 10.80 -10.13
N TYR A 399 1.23 10.52 -11.23
CA TYR A 399 1.17 11.33 -12.45
C TYR A 399 1.38 10.52 -13.74
N HIS A 400 0.32 10.39 -14.53
CA HIS A 400 0.37 9.86 -15.89
C HIS A 400 -0.57 10.67 -16.82
N SER A 401 -0.74 10.25 -18.08
CA SER A 401 -1.46 11.06 -19.08
C SER A 401 -2.94 11.35 -18.76
N LYS A 402 -3.55 10.59 -17.86
CA LYS A 402 -4.99 10.68 -17.52
C LYS A 402 -5.26 11.05 -16.06
N PHE A 403 -4.25 11.03 -15.20
CA PHE A 403 -4.40 11.33 -13.77
C PHE A 403 -3.18 12.11 -13.27
N LEU A 404 -3.44 13.14 -12.49
CA LEU A 404 -2.46 13.88 -11.68
C LEU A 404 -3.13 14.22 -10.36
N GLY A 405 -2.65 13.66 -9.26
CA GLY A 405 -3.24 13.90 -7.95
C GLY A 405 -2.77 12.91 -6.90
N THR A 406 -3.35 13.03 -5.70
CA THR A 406 -3.02 12.21 -4.54
C THR A 406 -4.01 11.08 -4.38
N VAL A 407 -3.49 9.86 -4.26
CA VAL A 407 -4.26 8.62 -4.02
C VAL A 407 -3.59 7.66 -3.04
N ASP A 408 -2.33 7.92 -2.70
CA ASP A 408 -1.53 7.13 -1.78
C ASP A 408 -1.54 7.79 -0.41
N TYR A 409 -1.64 7.00 0.66
CA TYR A 409 -1.72 7.52 2.02
C TYR A 409 -1.00 6.61 3.03
N LEU A 410 -0.58 7.24 4.12
CA LEU A 410 -0.10 6.61 5.35
C LEU A 410 -0.99 7.09 6.49
N TRP A 411 -2.07 6.34 6.76
CA TRP A 411 -2.99 6.59 7.87
C TRP A 411 -2.43 5.99 9.15
N HIS A 412 -2.63 6.65 10.29
CA HIS A 412 -2.19 6.13 11.58
C HIS A 412 -3.23 6.34 12.68
N SER A 413 -3.23 5.46 13.67
CA SER A 413 -4.01 5.60 14.90
C SER A 413 -3.44 6.70 15.82
N ASP A 414 -4.27 7.24 16.71
CA ASP A 414 -3.92 8.31 17.67
C ASP A 414 -2.74 7.99 18.61
N CYS A 415 -2.40 6.71 18.82
CA CYS A 415 -1.26 6.31 19.62
C CYS A 415 0.10 6.55 18.92
N LEU A 416 0.08 7.05 17.69
CA LEU A 416 1.25 7.37 16.89
C LEU A 416 1.19 8.83 16.47
N VAL A 417 2.35 9.48 16.46
CA VAL A 417 2.53 10.84 15.94
C VAL A 417 3.64 10.83 14.88
N PRO A 418 3.40 11.36 13.68
CA PRO A 418 4.44 11.58 12.70
C PRO A 418 5.45 12.61 13.21
N THR A 419 6.74 12.33 13.09
CA THR A 419 7.82 13.32 13.35
C THR A 419 8.32 13.99 12.12
N LYS A 420 8.33 13.27 11.00
CA LYS A 420 8.72 13.82 9.71
C LYS A 420 8.13 12.98 8.59
N VAL A 421 7.99 13.61 7.44
CA VAL A 421 7.59 12.96 6.20
C VAL A 421 8.59 13.28 5.10
N LEU A 422 8.83 12.33 4.21
CA LEU A 422 9.60 12.57 3.01
C LEU A 422 8.73 13.39 2.05
N ASP A 423 9.16 14.61 1.71
CA ASP A 423 8.35 15.47 0.87
C ASP A 423 8.10 14.86 -0.51
N THR A 424 6.97 15.22 -1.13
CA THR A 424 6.69 14.88 -2.53
C THR A 424 7.37 15.87 -3.47
N ILE A 425 7.28 15.60 -4.77
CA ILE A 425 7.83 16.47 -5.80
C ILE A 425 6.85 17.62 -6.04
N SER A 426 7.37 18.84 -6.18
CA SER A 426 6.53 20.01 -6.43
C SER A 426 5.77 19.89 -7.76
N ILE A 427 4.58 20.50 -7.82
CA ILE A 427 3.73 20.40 -9.00
C ILE A 427 4.41 20.93 -10.27
N ASP A 428 5.23 21.98 -10.14
CA ASP A 428 5.99 22.59 -11.25
C ASP A 428 7.09 21.66 -11.78
N VAL A 429 7.77 20.92 -10.87
CA VAL A 429 8.77 19.92 -11.26
C VAL A 429 8.07 18.74 -11.93
N LEU A 430 6.97 18.23 -11.36
CA LEU A 430 6.17 17.16 -11.96
C LEU A 430 5.71 17.55 -13.37
N GLN A 431 5.19 18.76 -13.56
CA GLN A 431 4.78 19.25 -14.88
C GLN A 431 5.93 19.26 -15.90
N ARG A 432 7.15 19.62 -15.47
CA ARG A 432 8.35 19.58 -16.33
C ARG A 432 8.78 18.17 -16.72
N THR A 433 8.44 17.14 -15.95
CA THR A 433 8.72 15.74 -16.33
C THR A 433 7.85 15.27 -17.51
N GLY A 434 6.66 15.86 -17.70
CA GLY A 434 5.69 15.49 -18.73
C GLY A 434 4.92 14.19 -18.48
N GLY A 435 5.22 13.49 -17.38
CA GLY A 435 4.63 12.23 -16.96
C GLY A 435 5.65 11.37 -16.22
N LEU A 436 5.15 10.48 -15.36
CA LEU A 436 5.94 9.45 -14.71
C LEU A 436 5.60 8.05 -15.32
N PRO A 437 6.51 7.05 -15.29
CA PRO A 437 7.91 7.11 -14.86
C PRO A 437 8.76 8.08 -15.68
N CYS A 438 9.87 8.55 -15.12
CA CYS A 438 10.76 9.52 -15.77
C CYS A 438 12.25 9.14 -15.61
N LYS A 439 13.17 10.07 -15.87
CA LYS A 439 14.61 9.77 -15.83
C LYS A 439 15.06 9.25 -14.45
N GLY A 440 14.60 9.89 -13.38
CA GLY A 440 14.98 9.59 -12.00
C GLY A 440 13.98 8.76 -11.20
N ILE A 441 12.75 8.58 -11.68
CA ILE A 441 11.67 7.91 -10.96
C ILE A 441 11.20 6.67 -11.73
N GLY A 442 11.12 5.53 -11.05
CA GLY A 442 10.82 4.22 -11.65
C GLY A 442 9.35 3.78 -11.63
N SER A 443 8.45 4.58 -11.07
CA SER A 443 7.00 4.34 -11.04
C SER A 443 6.25 5.58 -11.55
N ASP A 444 4.97 5.43 -11.87
CA ASP A 444 4.07 6.57 -12.06
C ASP A 444 3.55 7.17 -10.75
N HIS A 445 3.83 6.51 -9.62
CA HIS A 445 3.62 7.03 -8.27
C HIS A 445 4.93 7.51 -7.62
N LEU A 446 4.80 8.25 -6.52
CA LEU A 446 5.87 8.68 -5.63
C LEU A 446 5.81 7.87 -4.33
N ALA A 447 6.96 7.40 -3.85
CA ALA A 447 7.02 6.72 -2.57
C ALA A 447 6.68 7.70 -1.43
N LEU A 448 5.72 7.37 -0.57
CA LEU A 448 5.49 8.09 0.68
C LEU A 448 6.33 7.46 1.77
N VAL A 449 6.96 8.27 2.63
CA VAL A 449 7.72 7.77 3.78
C VAL A 449 7.44 8.68 4.97
N SER A 450 7.06 8.10 6.11
CA SER A 450 6.85 8.84 7.35
C SER A 450 7.59 8.17 8.49
N GLU A 451 8.26 8.98 9.31
CA GLU A 451 8.75 8.57 10.62
C GLU A 451 7.67 8.83 11.66
N PHE A 452 7.44 7.84 12.51
CA PHE A 452 6.49 7.89 13.60
C PHE A 452 7.20 7.70 14.94
N ALA A 453 6.66 8.33 15.98
CA ALA A 453 6.81 7.88 17.35
C ALA A 453 5.50 7.41 17.92
N PHE A 454 5.63 6.64 18.98
CA PHE A 454 4.55 6.43 19.92
C PHE A 454 4.29 7.68 20.78
N THR A 455 3.04 7.89 21.14
CA THR A 455 2.67 8.88 22.15
C THR A 455 3.07 8.39 23.54
N THR A 456 3.53 9.32 24.39
CA THR A 456 3.76 9.06 25.82
C THR A 456 2.43 9.16 26.56
N PRO A 457 2.11 8.23 27.49
CA PRO A 457 0.96 8.39 28.36
C PRO A 457 1.06 9.71 29.13
N THR A 458 0.00 10.50 29.14
CA THR A 458 -0.11 11.63 30.05
C THR A 458 -0.25 11.07 31.47
N ASN A 459 0.74 11.31 32.33
CA ASN A 459 0.57 11.12 33.77
C ASN A 459 -0.45 12.16 34.26
N VAL A 460 -1.74 11.89 34.09
CA VAL A 460 -2.78 12.62 34.83
C VAL A 460 -2.63 12.16 36.27
N GLY A 461 -2.18 13.09 37.12
CA GLY A 461 -1.76 12.84 38.49
C GLY A 461 -2.77 11.98 39.26
N ILE A 462 -2.31 10.81 39.68
CA ILE A 462 -2.84 10.17 40.87
C ILE A 462 -2.42 11.09 42.01
N ASN A 463 -3.26 12.07 42.34
CA ASN A 463 -3.19 12.71 43.64
C ASN A 463 -3.43 11.62 44.67
N ALA A 464 -2.34 11.11 45.23
CA ALA A 464 -2.37 10.35 46.46
C ALA A 464 -2.92 11.28 47.55
N THR A 465 -4.23 11.22 47.79
CA THR A 465 -4.79 11.60 49.08
C THR A 465 -4.37 10.52 50.08
N THR A 466 -3.24 10.76 50.73
CA THR A 466 -2.95 10.26 52.08
C THR A 466 -3.84 10.96 53.10
#